data_AF-A0A1G1CLY6-F1
#
_entry.id   AF-A0A1G1CLY6-F1
#
_cell.length_a   1.000
_cell.length_b   1.000
_cell.length_c   1.000
_cell.angle_alpha   90.00
_cell.angle_beta   90.00
_cell.angle_gamma   90.00
#
_symmetry.space_group_name_H-M   'P 1'
#
loop_
_entity.id
_entity.type
_entity.pdbx_description
1 polymer ?
#
loop_
_entity_poly.entity_id
_entity_poly.type
_entity_poly.pdbx_seq_one_letter_code
_entity_poly.pdbx_strand_id
1 'polypeptide(L)'
;MARTKIQIKPKVRKIAEGKTKIIYPFPRNKSLVRIVHKDDITAGDGVKRDILPGKGVWSSTTSSNCFKLLTAAGVPNHFVEDGKSQNEQITKKADMIPLEVVARRIATGSYLKRNPQVSEGHRFEDLVTEIFYKDDSKHDPLVEYDAQTGEWVFFNAKSPKRAGFMETVKQIKLQTGKIIKPETVDEMFTILRDVFIILEHAWASHNITLVDLKIEFGFEAKGNLVVADVIDNDSWRLWPAGKKEAMLDKQVYRNLVSSTKDDLDAIARKYQLVSELTGDFVKAEAGTVAIIAGSGSDAEWVEKIEKHLTSFPLINVQKIVASAHKTPEYVSRWVKNLDSINSKLVYIAVAGRSNALGAYLDFATPNPVVNCPPYSEKYAGGDIFSSLRLPSGSGAVTAIEPEAAAIAAAKILAENNLLTWATLFKFQRDLRNKVISANP
;
A
#
# COMPACT_ATOMS: atom_id res chain seq x y z
N MET A 1 -4.76 -34.76 50.63
CA MET A 1 -4.90 -34.81 49.16
C MET A 1 -5.70 -33.60 48.69
N ALA A 2 -5.06 -32.56 48.18
CA ALA A 2 -5.75 -31.41 47.59
C ALA A 2 -6.05 -31.72 46.12
N ARG A 3 -7.34 -31.83 45.77
CA ARG A 3 -7.79 -31.99 44.38
C ARG A 3 -7.65 -30.63 43.67
N THR A 4 -6.64 -30.51 42.80
CA THR A 4 -6.48 -29.39 41.88
C THR A 4 -7.69 -29.34 40.94
N LYS A 5 -8.60 -28.39 41.16
CA LYS A 5 -9.69 -28.10 40.22
C LYS A 5 -9.05 -27.55 38.94
N ILE A 6 -9.04 -28.38 37.89
CA ILE A 6 -8.74 -27.93 36.53
C ILE A 6 -9.81 -26.90 36.16
N GLN A 7 -9.44 -25.63 36.17
CA GLN A 7 -10.31 -24.53 35.79
C GLN A 7 -10.46 -24.56 34.25
N ILE A 8 -11.49 -25.26 33.77
CA ILE A 8 -11.83 -25.30 32.34
C ILE A 8 -12.23 -23.87 31.95
N LYS A 9 -11.37 -23.16 31.22
CA LYS A 9 -11.70 -21.85 30.66
C LYS A 9 -12.93 -22.02 29.75
N PRO A 10 -13.98 -21.19 29.89
CA PRO A 10 -15.17 -21.31 29.05
C PRO A 10 -14.79 -21.15 27.58
N LYS A 11 -15.28 -22.06 26.73
CA LYS A 11 -15.05 -22.07 25.29
C LYS A 11 -15.72 -20.82 24.70
N VAL A 12 -14.93 -19.86 24.23
CA VAL A 12 -15.47 -18.63 23.62
C VAL A 12 -16.24 -19.00 22.35
N ARG A 13 -17.51 -18.60 22.24
CA ARG A 13 -18.35 -18.86 21.07
C ARG A 13 -17.79 -18.11 19.84
N LYS A 14 -17.56 -18.84 18.75
CA LYS A 14 -17.14 -18.28 17.45
C LYS A 14 -18.28 -17.47 16.83
N ILE A 15 -17.95 -16.37 16.13
CA ILE A 15 -18.90 -15.62 15.29
C ILE A 15 -19.06 -16.34 13.94
N ALA A 16 -17.94 -16.70 13.33
CA ALA A 16 -17.89 -17.41 12.05
C ALA A 16 -16.62 -18.25 11.96
N GLU A 17 -16.65 -19.27 11.10
CA GLU A 17 -15.50 -20.13 10.82
C GLU A 17 -15.47 -20.44 9.33
N GLY A 18 -14.37 -20.08 8.68
CA GLY A 18 -14.13 -20.32 7.26
C GLY A 18 -13.04 -21.38 7.04
N LYS A 19 -12.69 -21.58 5.77
CA LYS A 19 -11.69 -22.56 5.33
C LYS A 19 -10.31 -22.30 5.97
N THR A 20 -9.89 -21.04 6.09
CA THR A 20 -8.53 -20.65 6.55
C THR A 20 -8.49 -19.78 7.80
N LYS A 21 -9.65 -19.38 8.35
CA LYS A 21 -9.73 -18.43 9.47
C LYS A 21 -10.95 -18.64 10.35
N ILE A 22 -10.88 -18.18 11.60
CA ILE A 22 -11.96 -18.19 12.57
C ILE A 22 -12.15 -16.78 13.12
N ILE A 23 -13.40 -16.31 13.20
CA ILE A 23 -13.74 -15.00 13.76
C ILE A 23 -14.31 -15.20 15.17
N TYR A 24 -13.69 -14.55 16.15
CA TYR A 24 -14.14 -14.51 17.54
C TYR A 24 -14.62 -13.10 17.92
N PRO A 25 -15.54 -12.97 18.88
CA PRO A 25 -15.85 -11.68 19.48
C PRO A 25 -14.62 -11.13 20.21
N PHE A 26 -14.43 -9.81 20.15
CA PHE A 26 -13.41 -9.15 20.97
C PHE A 26 -13.97 -8.88 22.39
N PRO A 27 -13.24 -9.22 23.47
CA PRO A 27 -13.73 -9.00 24.82
C PRO A 27 -14.04 -7.53 25.10
N ARG A 28 -15.23 -7.25 25.67
CA ARG A 28 -15.65 -5.92 26.15
C ARG A 28 -15.79 -4.82 25.08
N ASN A 29 -15.51 -5.09 23.80
CA ASN A 29 -15.79 -4.17 22.71
C ASN A 29 -16.48 -4.87 21.52
N LYS A 30 -17.77 -4.60 21.32
CA LYS A 30 -18.60 -5.21 20.27
C LYS A 30 -18.33 -4.67 18.86
N SER A 31 -17.64 -3.53 18.73
CA SER A 31 -17.24 -2.99 17.42
C SER A 31 -15.98 -3.65 16.87
N LEU A 32 -15.32 -4.50 17.64
CA LEU A 32 -14.11 -5.23 17.26
C LEU A 32 -14.37 -6.74 17.21
N VAL A 33 -13.61 -7.41 16.35
CA VAL A 33 -13.52 -8.86 16.27
C VAL A 33 -12.05 -9.27 16.25
N ARG A 34 -11.81 -10.53 16.62
CA ARG A 34 -10.50 -11.15 16.52
C ARG A 34 -10.53 -12.20 15.42
N ILE A 35 -9.69 -12.02 14.41
CA ILE A 35 -9.48 -12.99 13.34
C ILE A 35 -8.32 -13.89 13.76
N VAL A 36 -8.55 -15.20 13.76
CA VAL A 36 -7.52 -16.22 14.04
C VAL A 36 -7.27 -17.00 12.76
N HIS A 37 -6.05 -16.91 12.25
CA HIS A 37 -5.59 -17.61 11.06
C HIS A 37 -5.27 -19.07 11.40
N LYS A 38 -5.65 -19.97 10.48
CA LYS A 38 -5.42 -21.41 10.60
C LYS A 38 -4.30 -21.85 9.68
N ASP A 39 -3.71 -23.00 10.01
CA ASP A 39 -2.68 -23.66 9.21
C ASP A 39 -3.24 -24.39 7.97
N ASP A 40 -4.56 -24.32 7.76
CA ASP A 40 -5.22 -24.90 6.60
C ASP A 40 -4.83 -24.18 5.29
N ILE A 41 -4.46 -24.96 4.28
CA ILE A 41 -4.42 -24.53 2.88
C ILE A 41 -5.47 -25.30 2.07
N THR A 42 -6.15 -24.61 1.15
CA THR A 42 -7.27 -25.18 0.38
C THR A 42 -7.26 -24.75 -1.09
N ALA A 43 -7.67 -25.62 -2.01
CA ALA A 43 -7.83 -25.29 -3.42
C ALA A 43 -9.03 -26.02 -4.04
N GLY A 44 -9.54 -25.51 -5.17
CA GLY A 44 -10.71 -26.08 -5.86
C GLY A 44 -11.94 -26.09 -4.96
N ASP A 45 -12.35 -24.92 -4.48
CA ASP A 45 -13.53 -24.71 -3.62
C ASP A 45 -13.49 -25.51 -2.30
N GLY A 46 -12.31 -25.99 -1.89
CA GLY A 46 -12.10 -26.73 -0.65
C GLY A 46 -12.02 -28.24 -0.83
N VAL A 47 -12.13 -28.75 -2.06
CA VAL A 47 -11.96 -30.17 -2.38
C VAL A 47 -10.54 -30.65 -2.03
N LYS A 48 -9.53 -29.84 -2.37
CA LYS A 48 -8.14 -30.09 -1.97
C LYS A 48 -7.87 -29.36 -0.67
N ARG A 49 -7.41 -30.07 0.37
CA ARG A 49 -7.11 -29.50 1.68
C ARG A 49 -5.92 -30.21 2.32
N ASP A 50 -4.97 -29.41 2.81
CA ASP A 50 -3.81 -29.87 3.55
C ASP A 50 -3.56 -28.95 4.76
N ILE A 51 -2.69 -29.38 5.67
CA ILE A 51 -2.20 -28.58 6.80
C ILE A 51 -0.75 -28.19 6.54
N LEU A 52 -0.46 -26.89 6.62
CA LEU A 52 0.88 -26.32 6.56
C LEU A 52 1.23 -25.74 7.93
N PRO A 53 1.96 -26.47 8.80
CA PRO A 53 2.33 -25.98 10.12
C PRO A 53 2.99 -24.60 10.04
N GLY A 54 2.46 -23.64 10.80
CA GLY A 54 2.96 -22.25 10.81
C GLY A 54 2.32 -21.31 9.79
N LYS A 55 1.57 -21.82 8.80
CA LYS A 55 0.88 -20.98 7.80
C LYS A 55 -0.01 -19.93 8.43
N GLY A 56 -0.72 -20.24 9.51
CA GLY A 56 -1.58 -19.28 10.21
C GLY A 56 -0.79 -18.07 10.71
N VAL A 57 0.41 -18.29 11.24
CA VAL A 57 1.31 -17.22 11.67
C VAL A 57 1.75 -16.39 10.46
N TRP A 58 2.29 -17.01 9.42
CA TRP A 58 2.77 -16.29 8.22
C TRP A 58 1.66 -15.52 7.50
N SER A 59 0.44 -16.08 7.44
CA SER A 59 -0.73 -15.42 6.83
C SER A 59 -1.15 -14.20 7.64
N SER A 60 -1.17 -14.32 8.97
CA SER A 60 -1.46 -13.20 9.87
C SER A 60 -0.42 -12.10 9.76
N THR A 61 0.88 -12.44 9.81
CA THR A 61 1.99 -11.49 9.65
C THR A 61 1.93 -10.76 8.31
N THR A 62 1.73 -11.51 7.20
CA THR A 62 1.62 -10.93 5.85
C THR A 62 0.44 -9.95 5.78
N SER A 63 -0.73 -10.36 6.27
CA SER A 63 -1.94 -9.53 6.33
C SER A 63 -1.73 -8.27 7.16
N SER A 64 -1.14 -8.39 8.35
CA SER A 64 -0.88 -7.24 9.21
C SER A 64 0.09 -6.24 8.59
N ASN A 65 1.17 -6.73 7.96
CA ASN A 65 2.13 -5.85 7.30
C ASN A 65 1.50 -5.09 6.13
N CYS A 66 0.69 -5.78 5.31
CA CYS A 66 -0.07 -5.14 4.23
C CYS A 66 -1.02 -4.06 4.79
N PHE A 67 -1.83 -4.38 5.80
CA PHE A 67 -2.78 -3.42 6.36
C PHE A 67 -2.15 -2.24 7.08
N LYS A 68 -1.00 -2.42 7.74
CA LYS A 68 -0.23 -1.31 8.33
C LYS A 68 0.25 -0.34 7.26
N LEU A 69 0.82 -0.85 6.17
CA LEU A 69 1.22 -0.04 5.02
C LEU A 69 0.02 0.70 4.42
N LEU A 70 -1.09 0.00 4.16
CA LEU A 70 -2.31 0.60 3.61
C LEU A 70 -2.91 1.67 4.53
N THR A 71 -2.83 1.47 5.86
CA THR A 71 -3.27 2.46 6.85
C THR A 71 -2.41 3.72 6.80
N ALA A 72 -1.08 3.59 6.71
CA ALA A 72 -0.17 4.73 6.55
C ALA A 72 -0.38 5.47 5.21
N ALA A 73 -0.80 4.74 4.17
CA ALA A 73 -1.21 5.28 2.89
C ALA A 73 -2.62 5.91 2.91
N GLY A 74 -3.32 5.89 4.06
CA GLY A 74 -4.67 6.41 4.23
C GLY A 74 -5.74 5.68 3.42
N VAL A 75 -5.53 4.40 3.10
CA VAL A 75 -6.52 3.52 2.49
C VAL A 75 -7.50 3.06 3.58
N PRO A 76 -8.82 3.26 3.41
CA PRO A 76 -9.81 2.85 4.41
C PRO A 76 -9.84 1.33 4.54
N ASN A 77 -9.52 0.82 5.74
CA ASN A 77 -9.47 -0.61 6.02
C ASN A 77 -9.90 -0.90 7.47
N HIS A 78 -10.23 -2.17 7.75
CA HIS A 78 -10.76 -2.58 9.04
C HIS A 78 -9.68 -2.96 10.08
N PHE A 79 -8.39 -2.96 9.74
CA PHE A 79 -7.34 -3.42 10.64
C PHE A 79 -7.16 -2.43 11.80
N VAL A 80 -6.90 -2.96 12.99
CA VAL A 80 -6.62 -2.16 14.19
C VAL A 80 -5.20 -2.42 14.66
N GLU A 81 -4.90 -3.68 15.00
CA GLU A 81 -3.60 -4.08 15.52
C GLU A 81 -3.40 -5.60 15.41
N ASP A 82 -2.17 -6.04 15.65
CA ASP A 82 -1.87 -7.47 15.83
C ASP A 82 -2.56 -8.01 17.09
N GLY A 83 -2.97 -9.26 17.06
CA GLY A 83 -3.52 -9.93 18.23
C GLY A 83 -2.44 -10.36 19.22
N LYS A 84 -2.87 -11.01 20.31
CA LYS A 84 -1.93 -11.46 21.37
C LYS A 84 -1.07 -12.63 20.93
N SER A 85 -1.60 -13.48 20.06
CA SER A 85 -0.86 -14.57 19.43
C SER A 85 -0.51 -14.18 17.99
N GLN A 86 0.60 -14.70 17.48
CA GLN A 86 1.15 -14.29 16.19
C GLN A 86 0.22 -14.60 14.98
N ASN A 87 -0.68 -15.57 15.12
CA ASN A 87 -1.68 -15.91 14.12
C ASN A 87 -3.01 -15.14 14.27
N GLU A 88 -3.02 -14.06 15.05
CA GLU A 88 -4.22 -13.28 15.34
C GLU A 88 -4.12 -11.83 14.85
N GLN A 89 -5.25 -11.29 14.40
CA GLN A 89 -5.42 -9.87 14.10
C GLN A 89 -6.66 -9.34 14.80
N ILE A 90 -6.60 -8.09 15.27
CA ILE A 90 -7.76 -7.37 15.79
C ILE A 90 -8.26 -6.43 14.69
N THR A 91 -9.54 -6.55 14.35
CA THR A 91 -10.15 -5.75 13.29
C THR A 91 -11.47 -5.16 13.74
N LYS A 92 -11.85 -4.03 13.15
CA LYS A 92 -13.20 -3.51 13.25
C LYS A 92 -14.16 -4.50 12.61
N LYS A 93 -15.30 -4.72 13.27
CA LYS A 93 -16.39 -5.51 12.72
C LYS A 93 -16.94 -4.79 11.48
N ALA A 94 -17.03 -5.53 10.37
CA ALA A 94 -17.61 -5.05 9.12
C ALA A 94 -18.73 -5.99 8.65
N ASP A 95 -19.78 -5.41 8.07
CA ASP A 95 -20.81 -6.14 7.34
C ASP A 95 -20.25 -6.43 5.94
N MET A 96 -19.85 -7.68 5.72
CA MET A 96 -19.14 -8.10 4.51
C MET A 96 -20.03 -8.02 3.27
N ILE A 97 -19.46 -7.48 2.19
CA ILE A 97 -20.03 -7.47 0.85
C ILE A 97 -19.72 -8.83 0.21
N PRO A 98 -20.71 -9.58 -0.34
CA PRO A 98 -20.52 -10.90 -0.93
C PRO A 98 -19.88 -10.84 -2.34
N LEU A 99 -18.85 -10.02 -2.51
CA LEU A 99 -18.13 -9.83 -3.76
C LEU A 99 -16.62 -9.97 -3.50
N GLU A 100 -15.96 -10.81 -4.29
CA GLU A 100 -14.52 -10.81 -4.42
C GLU A 100 -14.14 -9.79 -5.50
N VAL A 101 -13.32 -8.80 -5.15
CA VAL A 101 -12.94 -7.71 -6.07
C VAL A 101 -11.50 -7.93 -6.49
N VAL A 102 -11.27 -8.08 -7.80
CA VAL A 102 -9.99 -8.49 -8.37
C VAL A 102 -9.42 -7.39 -9.25
N ALA A 103 -8.15 -7.05 -9.05
CA ALA A 103 -7.36 -6.22 -9.96
C ALA A 103 -6.28 -7.06 -10.63
N ARG A 104 -6.02 -6.79 -11.91
CA ARG A 104 -4.99 -7.49 -12.70
C ARG A 104 -4.08 -6.52 -13.39
N ARG A 105 -2.78 -6.82 -13.31
CA ARG A 105 -1.76 -6.17 -14.12
C ARG A 105 -1.28 -7.01 -15.29
N ILE A 106 -1.25 -8.33 -15.10
CA ILE A 106 -0.81 -9.26 -16.13
C ILE A 106 -1.91 -10.30 -16.36
N ALA A 107 -2.20 -10.58 -17.63
CA ALA A 107 -3.18 -11.57 -18.03
C ALA A 107 -2.68 -12.99 -17.71
N THR A 108 -3.37 -13.69 -16.80
CA THR A 108 -3.12 -15.09 -16.44
C THR A 108 -4.38 -15.74 -15.84
N GLY A 109 -4.31 -17.03 -15.54
CA GLY A 109 -5.33 -17.73 -14.77
C GLY A 109 -6.71 -17.73 -15.43
N SER A 110 -7.76 -17.49 -14.64
CA SER A 110 -9.14 -17.54 -15.13
C SER A 110 -9.48 -16.44 -16.14
N TYR A 111 -8.71 -15.34 -16.16
CA TYR A 111 -8.91 -14.26 -17.14
C TYR A 111 -8.74 -14.74 -18.57
N LEU A 112 -7.71 -15.56 -18.84
CA LEU A 112 -7.43 -16.09 -20.18
C LEU A 112 -8.53 -17.04 -20.67
N LYS A 113 -9.20 -17.75 -19.76
CA LYS A 113 -10.35 -18.60 -20.10
C LYS A 113 -11.57 -17.78 -20.54
N ARG A 114 -11.76 -16.60 -19.94
CA ARG A 114 -12.82 -15.65 -20.31
C ARG A 114 -12.47 -14.83 -21.54
N ASN A 115 -11.18 -14.63 -21.82
CA ASN A 115 -10.64 -13.80 -22.88
C ASN A 115 -9.61 -14.57 -23.72
N PRO A 116 -10.04 -15.58 -24.52
CA PRO A 116 -9.14 -16.44 -25.28
C PRO A 116 -8.31 -15.70 -26.34
N GLN A 117 -8.70 -14.48 -26.69
CA GLN A 117 -7.97 -13.60 -27.60
C GLN A 117 -6.74 -12.93 -26.96
N VAL A 118 -6.60 -12.98 -25.63
CA VAL A 118 -5.49 -12.35 -24.90
C VAL A 118 -4.44 -13.41 -24.58
N SER A 119 -3.17 -13.12 -24.91
CA SER A 119 -2.06 -14.02 -24.60
C SER A 119 -1.67 -13.97 -23.12
N GLU A 120 -1.21 -15.09 -22.57
CA GLU A 120 -0.64 -15.12 -21.22
C GLU A 120 0.59 -14.21 -21.13
N GLY A 121 0.71 -13.46 -20.03
CA GLY A 121 1.81 -12.52 -19.85
C GLY A 121 1.55 -11.13 -20.44
N HIS A 122 0.43 -10.92 -21.16
CA HIS A 122 0.04 -9.59 -21.61
C HIS A 122 -0.10 -8.64 -20.41
N ARG A 123 0.61 -7.52 -20.45
CA ARG A 123 0.60 -6.50 -19.41
C ARG A 123 -0.41 -5.41 -19.75
N PHE A 124 -1.34 -5.14 -18.86
CA PHE A 124 -2.31 -4.06 -19.02
C PHE A 124 -1.72 -2.71 -18.60
N GLU A 125 -1.94 -1.69 -19.43
CA GLU A 125 -1.59 -0.29 -19.13
C GLU A 125 -2.39 0.20 -17.92
N ASP A 126 -3.71 0.09 -18.00
CA ASP A 126 -4.63 0.29 -16.88
C ASP A 126 -4.94 -1.02 -16.16
N LEU A 127 -5.20 -0.95 -14.86
CA LEU A 127 -5.61 -2.12 -14.09
C LEU A 127 -6.99 -2.60 -14.55
N VAL A 128 -7.06 -3.86 -14.97
CA VAL A 128 -8.34 -4.54 -15.19
C VAL A 128 -8.95 -4.84 -13.83
N THR A 129 -10.17 -4.37 -13.60
CA THR A 129 -10.94 -4.62 -12.37
C THR A 129 -12.17 -5.48 -12.66
N GLU A 130 -12.35 -6.56 -11.90
CA GLU A 130 -13.46 -7.52 -12.04
C GLU A 130 -14.07 -7.78 -10.65
N ILE A 131 -15.38 -8.08 -10.59
CA ILE A 131 -16.03 -8.59 -9.36
C ILE A 131 -16.56 -10.00 -9.58
N PHE A 132 -16.46 -10.83 -8.56
CA PHE A 132 -16.99 -12.19 -8.55
C PHE A 132 -17.93 -12.35 -7.36
N TYR A 133 -19.14 -12.83 -7.60
CA TYR A 133 -20.09 -13.05 -6.51
C TYR A 133 -19.73 -14.31 -5.75
N LYS A 134 -19.67 -14.20 -4.43
CA LYS A 134 -19.23 -15.28 -3.56
C LYS A 134 -20.32 -16.34 -3.43
N ASP A 135 -20.20 -17.41 -4.21
CA ASP A 135 -21.13 -18.53 -4.24
C ASP A 135 -20.38 -19.80 -4.69
N ASP A 136 -19.92 -20.57 -3.69
CA ASP A 136 -19.22 -21.84 -3.90
C ASP A 136 -20.05 -22.81 -4.79
N SER A 137 -21.39 -22.74 -4.76
CA SER A 137 -22.26 -23.62 -5.55
C SER A 137 -22.29 -23.27 -7.04
N LYS A 138 -21.98 -22.02 -7.38
CA LYS A 138 -21.92 -21.48 -8.73
C LYS A 138 -20.48 -21.22 -9.21
N HIS A 139 -19.49 -21.66 -8.43
CA HIS A 139 -18.06 -21.47 -8.70
C HIS A 139 -17.67 -19.99 -8.87
N ASP A 140 -18.19 -19.14 -7.98
CA ASP A 140 -17.91 -17.70 -7.89
C ASP A 140 -18.05 -16.96 -9.23
N PRO A 141 -19.28 -16.80 -9.76
CA PRO A 141 -19.51 -16.20 -11.07
C PRO A 141 -19.00 -14.76 -11.17
N LEU A 142 -18.49 -14.39 -12.35
CA LEU A 142 -18.18 -13.00 -12.70
C LEU A 142 -19.48 -12.21 -12.73
N VAL A 143 -19.47 -10.99 -12.21
CA VAL A 143 -20.63 -10.11 -12.17
C VAL A 143 -20.32 -8.77 -12.85
N GLU A 144 -21.27 -8.27 -13.64
CA GLU A 144 -21.22 -6.94 -14.23
C GLU A 144 -22.55 -6.22 -14.02
N TYR A 145 -22.51 -4.90 -13.87
CA TYR A 145 -23.71 -4.08 -13.84
C TYR A 145 -24.04 -3.58 -15.24
N ASP A 146 -25.26 -3.85 -15.70
CA ASP A 146 -25.77 -3.32 -16.95
C ASP A 146 -26.60 -2.06 -16.67
N ALA A 147 -26.03 -0.90 -16.99
CA ALA A 147 -26.67 0.40 -16.78
C ALA A 147 -27.89 0.63 -17.67
N GLN A 148 -28.05 -0.10 -18.78
CA GLN A 148 -29.21 0.04 -19.67
C GLN A 148 -30.44 -0.64 -19.09
N THR A 149 -30.25 -1.84 -18.53
CA THR A 149 -31.34 -2.63 -17.93
C THR A 149 -31.52 -2.35 -16.44
N GLY A 150 -30.49 -1.81 -15.78
CA GLY A 150 -30.45 -1.61 -14.34
C GLY A 150 -30.26 -2.90 -13.55
N GLU A 151 -29.76 -3.97 -14.18
CA GLU A 151 -29.61 -5.30 -13.60
C GLU A 151 -28.14 -5.71 -13.47
N TRP A 152 -27.89 -6.69 -12.59
CA TRP A 152 -26.59 -7.35 -12.45
C TRP A 152 -26.61 -8.63 -13.28
N VAL A 153 -25.62 -8.77 -14.17
CA VAL A 153 -25.50 -9.91 -15.09
C VAL A 153 -24.40 -10.84 -14.58
N PHE A 154 -24.74 -12.12 -14.46
CA PHE A 154 -23.85 -13.15 -13.93
C PHE A 154 -23.30 -13.99 -15.07
N PHE A 155 -21.99 -14.21 -15.05
CA PHE A 155 -21.28 -15.02 -16.03
C PHE A 155 -20.42 -16.09 -15.36
N ASN A 156 -20.28 -17.23 -16.01
CA ASN A 156 -19.37 -18.27 -15.58
C ASN A 156 -17.93 -17.73 -15.56
N ALA A 157 -17.26 -17.81 -14.41
CA ALA A 157 -15.93 -17.24 -14.22
C ALA A 157 -14.82 -17.91 -15.05
N LYS A 158 -15.10 -19.01 -15.74
CA LYS A 158 -14.11 -19.80 -16.50
C LYS A 158 -14.49 -19.96 -17.98
N SER A 159 -15.45 -19.19 -18.48
CA SER A 159 -15.92 -19.27 -19.87
C SER A 159 -16.01 -17.87 -20.51
N PRO A 160 -15.87 -17.74 -21.84
CA PRO A 160 -16.09 -16.46 -22.53
C PRO A 160 -17.49 -15.90 -22.26
N LYS A 161 -17.62 -14.59 -22.01
CA LYS A 161 -18.90 -13.97 -21.58
C LYS A 161 -20.09 -14.33 -22.45
N ARG A 162 -19.93 -14.32 -23.78
CA ARG A 162 -20.99 -14.68 -24.74
C ARG A 162 -21.54 -16.09 -24.54
N ALA A 163 -20.68 -17.05 -24.19
CA ALA A 163 -21.07 -18.44 -23.94
C ALA A 163 -21.32 -18.73 -22.45
N GLY A 164 -20.92 -17.82 -21.57
CA GLY A 164 -20.92 -17.99 -20.13
C GLY A 164 -22.05 -17.28 -19.40
N PHE A 165 -23.05 -16.70 -20.09
CA PHE A 165 -24.21 -16.11 -19.42
C PHE A 165 -24.90 -17.12 -18.49
N MET A 166 -25.26 -16.67 -17.28
CA MET A 166 -25.93 -17.52 -16.28
C MET A 166 -27.34 -16.99 -15.97
N GLU A 167 -27.42 -15.78 -15.43
CA GLU A 167 -28.69 -15.16 -15.02
C GLU A 167 -28.54 -13.64 -14.91
N THR A 168 -29.67 -12.94 -14.77
CA THR A 168 -29.70 -11.55 -14.31
C THR A 168 -30.44 -11.44 -12.99
N VAL A 169 -29.97 -10.54 -12.14
CA VAL A 169 -30.63 -10.22 -10.86
C VAL A 169 -30.76 -8.71 -10.70
N LYS A 170 -31.91 -8.27 -10.18
CA LYS A 170 -32.15 -6.83 -9.98
C LYS A 170 -31.26 -6.22 -8.90
N GLN A 171 -30.88 -7.01 -7.90
CA GLN A 171 -30.19 -6.51 -6.71
C GLN A 171 -29.27 -7.58 -6.12
N ILE A 172 -28.10 -7.16 -5.66
CA ILE A 172 -27.23 -7.95 -4.79
C ILE A 172 -27.35 -7.40 -3.38
N LYS A 173 -27.50 -8.28 -2.39
CA LYS A 173 -27.73 -7.90 -0.99
C LYS A 173 -26.65 -8.47 -0.09
N LEU A 174 -26.25 -7.69 0.92
CA LEU A 174 -25.48 -8.18 2.05
C LEU A 174 -26.35 -9.11 2.91
N GLN A 175 -25.72 -9.88 3.81
CA GLN A 175 -26.43 -10.69 4.79
C GLN A 175 -27.37 -9.87 5.70
N THR A 176 -27.08 -8.59 5.90
CA THR A 176 -27.90 -7.65 6.65
C THR A 176 -29.14 -7.16 5.88
N GLY A 177 -29.28 -7.54 4.61
CA GLY A 177 -30.35 -7.08 3.71
C GLY A 177 -30.04 -5.77 2.97
N LYS A 178 -28.93 -5.09 3.30
CA LYS A 178 -28.49 -3.88 2.59
C LYS A 178 -28.22 -4.19 1.12
N ILE A 179 -28.80 -3.39 0.22
CA ILE A 179 -28.60 -3.51 -1.23
C ILE A 179 -27.29 -2.85 -1.63
N ILE A 180 -26.51 -3.51 -2.48
CA ILE A 180 -25.30 -2.97 -3.10
C ILE A 180 -25.73 -2.13 -4.30
N LYS A 181 -25.27 -0.89 -4.32
CA LYS A 181 -25.50 0.00 -5.47
C LYS A 181 -24.29 -0.02 -6.41
N PRO A 182 -24.47 0.27 -7.70
CA PRO A 182 -23.36 0.38 -8.66
C PRO A 182 -22.26 1.35 -8.20
N GLU A 183 -22.63 2.47 -7.58
CA GLU A 183 -21.67 3.47 -7.11
C GLU A 183 -20.78 2.93 -5.98
N THR A 184 -21.30 1.98 -5.19
CA THR A 184 -20.47 1.25 -4.20
C THR A 184 -19.41 0.40 -4.87
N VAL A 185 -19.71 -0.18 -6.04
CA VAL A 185 -18.73 -0.96 -6.82
C VAL A 185 -17.66 -0.04 -7.42
N ASP A 186 -18.05 1.13 -7.91
CA ASP A 186 -17.08 2.12 -8.40
C ASP A 186 -16.13 2.61 -7.30
N GLU A 187 -16.66 2.81 -6.08
CA GLU A 187 -15.86 3.12 -4.90
C GLU A 187 -14.91 1.96 -4.53
N MET A 188 -15.39 0.71 -4.54
CA MET A 188 -14.56 -0.48 -4.33
C MET A 188 -13.44 -0.59 -5.37
N PHE A 189 -13.72 -0.33 -6.65
CA PHE A 189 -12.71 -0.34 -7.70
C PHE A 189 -11.68 0.77 -7.51
N THR A 190 -12.10 1.96 -7.08
CA THR A 190 -11.18 3.05 -6.77
C THR A 190 -10.23 2.66 -5.64
N ILE A 191 -10.77 2.16 -4.53
CA ILE A 191 -9.97 1.71 -3.39
C ILE A 191 -9.05 0.54 -3.78
N LEU A 192 -9.56 -0.44 -4.54
CA LEU A 192 -8.78 -1.59 -5.00
C LEU A 192 -7.60 -1.16 -5.88
N ARG A 193 -7.77 -0.18 -6.78
CA ARG A 193 -6.66 0.32 -7.61
C ARG A 193 -5.57 0.94 -6.75
N ASP A 194 -5.95 1.70 -5.72
CA ASP A 194 -4.98 2.26 -4.77
C ASP A 194 -4.25 1.16 -4.01
N VAL A 195 -4.98 0.18 -3.46
CA VAL A 195 -4.40 -0.99 -2.79
C VAL A 195 -3.41 -1.71 -3.71
N PHE A 196 -3.82 -1.95 -4.96
CA PHE A 196 -2.99 -2.64 -5.94
C PHE A 196 -1.70 -1.86 -6.22
N ILE A 197 -1.78 -0.56 -6.52
CA ILE A 197 -0.62 0.27 -6.86
C ILE A 197 0.35 0.35 -5.68
N ILE A 198 -0.17 0.50 -4.45
CA ILE A 198 0.67 0.56 -3.24
C ILE A 198 1.41 -0.77 -3.04
N LEU A 199 0.71 -1.91 -3.15
CA LEU A 199 1.34 -3.22 -3.00
C LEU A 199 2.22 -3.59 -4.19
N GLU A 200 1.90 -3.15 -5.41
CA GLU A 200 2.72 -3.31 -6.61
C GLU A 200 4.07 -2.61 -6.42
N HIS A 201 4.07 -1.38 -5.90
CA HIS A 201 5.29 -0.65 -5.58
C HIS A 201 6.08 -1.31 -4.43
N ALA A 202 5.38 -1.77 -3.39
CA ALA A 202 5.99 -2.49 -2.27
C ALA A 202 6.70 -3.78 -2.71
N TRP A 203 6.10 -4.55 -3.62
CA TRP A 203 6.74 -5.76 -4.14
C TRP A 203 7.87 -5.46 -5.14
N ALA A 204 7.78 -4.36 -5.88
CA ALA A 204 8.83 -3.94 -6.81
C ALA A 204 10.16 -3.66 -6.12
N SER A 205 10.18 -3.17 -4.88
CA SER A 205 11.42 -2.97 -4.11
C SER A 205 12.17 -4.27 -3.81
N HIS A 206 11.49 -5.41 -3.88
CA HIS A 206 12.07 -6.75 -3.74
C HIS A 206 12.29 -7.45 -5.09
N ASN A 207 12.19 -6.73 -6.21
CA ASN A 207 12.22 -7.29 -7.57
C ASN A 207 11.17 -8.41 -7.75
N ILE A 208 9.97 -8.22 -7.19
CA ILE A 208 8.83 -9.14 -7.32
C ILE A 208 7.69 -8.41 -8.03
N THR A 209 7.13 -9.05 -9.05
CA THR A 209 5.97 -8.52 -9.77
C THR A 209 4.67 -8.97 -9.10
N LEU A 210 3.85 -8.01 -8.67
CA LEU A 210 2.45 -8.25 -8.32
C LEU A 210 1.61 -8.38 -9.60
N VAL A 211 1.09 -9.58 -9.85
CA VAL A 211 0.45 -9.96 -11.12
C VAL A 211 -1.04 -9.65 -11.10
N ASP A 212 -1.72 -10.10 -10.04
CA ASP A 212 -3.09 -9.79 -9.72
C ASP A 212 -3.31 -9.87 -8.20
N LEU A 213 -4.39 -9.26 -7.73
CA LEU A 213 -4.79 -9.20 -6.33
C LEU A 213 -6.31 -9.34 -6.23
N LYS A 214 -6.76 -10.09 -5.23
CA LYS A 214 -8.15 -10.21 -4.83
C LYS A 214 -8.31 -9.74 -3.40
N ILE A 215 -9.26 -8.83 -3.16
CA ILE A 215 -9.64 -8.39 -1.81
C ILE A 215 -11.16 -8.44 -1.64
N GLU A 216 -11.61 -8.38 -0.39
CA GLU A 216 -13.02 -8.28 -0.04
C GLU A 216 -13.28 -6.95 0.70
N PHE A 217 -14.53 -6.49 0.66
CA PHE A 217 -14.94 -5.23 1.28
C PHE A 217 -16.06 -5.44 2.29
N GLY A 218 -16.23 -4.48 3.18
CA GLY A 218 -17.36 -4.43 4.08
C GLY A 218 -17.69 -3.01 4.50
N PHE A 219 -18.86 -2.84 5.12
CA PHE A 219 -19.22 -1.59 5.79
C PHE A 219 -18.91 -1.69 7.28
N GLU A 220 -18.10 -0.78 7.82
CA GLU A 220 -17.97 -0.67 9.28
C GLU A 220 -19.25 -0.09 9.91
N ALA A 221 -19.36 -0.13 11.24
CA ALA A 221 -20.57 0.31 11.97
C ALA A 221 -21.03 1.75 11.66
N LYS A 222 -20.12 2.63 11.21
CA LYS A 222 -20.44 4.01 10.80
C LYS A 222 -20.94 4.15 9.37
N GLY A 223 -21.01 3.05 8.62
CA GLY A 223 -21.43 3.02 7.22
C GLY A 223 -20.32 3.27 6.20
N ASN A 224 -19.07 3.49 6.65
CA ASN A 224 -17.93 3.68 5.75
C ASN A 224 -17.55 2.36 5.06
N LEU A 225 -17.29 2.42 3.76
CA LEU A 225 -16.74 1.31 2.99
C LEU A 225 -15.26 1.14 3.35
N VAL A 226 -14.86 -0.08 3.67
CA VAL A 226 -13.48 -0.41 4.05
C VAL A 226 -13.02 -1.70 3.38
N VAL A 227 -11.72 -1.78 3.07
CA VAL A 227 -11.07 -3.06 2.77
C VAL A 227 -11.15 -3.93 4.02
N ALA A 228 -11.66 -5.14 3.85
CA ALA A 228 -11.88 -6.10 4.92
C ALA A 228 -11.29 -7.46 4.55
N ASP A 229 -11.63 -8.47 5.36
CA ASP A 229 -11.02 -9.80 5.33
C ASP A 229 -9.50 -9.81 5.59
N VAL A 230 -8.70 -10.42 4.73
CA VAL A 230 -7.25 -10.62 4.89
C VAL A 230 -6.57 -10.42 3.54
N ILE A 231 -5.33 -9.91 3.56
CA ILE A 231 -4.47 -9.86 2.38
C ILE A 231 -3.24 -10.72 2.67
N ASP A 232 -3.25 -11.97 2.22
CA ASP A 232 -2.18 -12.94 2.47
C ASP A 232 -1.68 -13.58 1.17
N ASN A 233 -0.81 -14.58 1.29
CA ASN A 233 -0.24 -15.27 0.13
C ASN A 233 -1.25 -16.13 -0.66
N ASP A 234 -2.52 -16.19 -0.23
CA ASP A 234 -3.64 -16.77 -0.98
C ASP A 234 -4.33 -15.74 -1.89
N SER A 235 -4.11 -14.44 -1.62
CA SER A 235 -4.88 -13.30 -2.14
C SER A 235 -4.34 -12.74 -3.45
N TRP A 236 -3.10 -13.03 -3.81
CA TRP A 236 -2.42 -12.48 -4.99
C TRP A 236 -1.68 -13.54 -5.82
N ARG A 237 -1.09 -13.09 -6.92
CA ARG A 237 0.00 -13.78 -7.63
C ARG A 237 1.28 -12.97 -7.58
N LEU A 238 2.39 -13.62 -7.22
CA LEU A 238 3.71 -12.99 -7.06
C LEU A 238 4.77 -13.70 -7.90
N TRP A 239 5.37 -13.00 -8.85
CA TRP A 239 6.39 -13.53 -9.74
C TRP A 239 7.74 -12.82 -9.53
N PRO A 240 8.71 -13.46 -8.85
CA PRO A 240 10.07 -12.94 -8.72
C PRO A 240 10.68 -12.65 -10.10
N ALA A 241 11.27 -11.47 -10.25
CA ALA A 241 11.82 -10.96 -11.51
C ALA A 241 10.86 -11.05 -12.71
N GLY A 242 9.54 -11.00 -12.47
CA GLY A 242 8.52 -11.17 -13.49
C GLY A 242 8.38 -12.61 -14.05
N LYS A 243 9.05 -13.59 -13.45
CA LYS A 243 9.09 -14.98 -13.92
C LYS A 243 8.03 -15.84 -13.26
N LYS A 244 7.06 -16.31 -14.06
CA LYS A 244 5.94 -17.14 -13.59
C LYS A 244 6.42 -18.45 -12.96
N GLU A 245 7.45 -19.07 -13.50
CA GLU A 245 8.04 -20.31 -12.99
C GLU A 245 8.64 -20.16 -11.58
N ALA A 246 8.98 -18.94 -11.16
CA ALA A 246 9.50 -18.65 -9.83
C ALA A 246 8.41 -18.29 -8.81
N MET A 247 7.12 -18.42 -9.16
CA MET A 247 5.99 -17.94 -8.36
C MET A 247 6.07 -18.32 -6.87
N LEU A 248 5.71 -17.38 -6.00
CA LEU A 248 5.75 -17.54 -4.54
C LEU A 248 4.37 -17.79 -3.92
N ASP A 249 3.31 -17.53 -4.67
CA ASP A 249 1.95 -17.55 -4.17
C ASP A 249 1.29 -18.94 -4.20
N LYS A 250 0.07 -18.99 -3.67
CA LYS A 250 -0.76 -20.20 -3.60
C LYS A 250 -1.00 -20.90 -4.94
N GLN A 251 -0.77 -20.26 -6.08
CA GLN A 251 -0.84 -20.92 -7.39
C GLN A 251 0.08 -22.14 -7.48
N VAL A 252 1.21 -22.18 -6.75
CA VAL A 252 2.06 -23.38 -6.64
C VAL A 252 1.23 -24.57 -6.12
N TYR A 253 0.50 -24.38 -5.03
CA TYR A 253 -0.35 -25.42 -4.44
C TYR A 253 -1.51 -25.82 -5.35
N ARG A 254 -2.08 -24.85 -6.08
CA ARG A 254 -3.18 -25.08 -7.04
C ARG A 254 -2.74 -25.91 -8.25
N ASN A 255 -1.48 -25.83 -8.65
CA ASN A 255 -0.94 -26.55 -9.82
C ASN A 255 -0.66 -28.03 -9.53
N LEU A 256 -0.50 -28.40 -8.25
CA LEU A 256 -0.25 -29.78 -7.84
C LEU A 256 -1.52 -30.63 -7.92
N VAL A 257 -1.46 -31.77 -8.63
CA VAL A 257 -2.54 -32.76 -8.70
C VAL A 257 -2.79 -33.39 -7.32
N SER A 258 -1.72 -33.78 -6.64
CA SER A 258 -1.71 -34.25 -5.25
C SER A 258 -0.53 -33.62 -4.51
N SER A 259 -0.59 -33.50 -3.19
CA SER A 259 0.47 -32.90 -2.38
C SER A 259 1.29 -33.99 -1.67
N THR A 260 2.59 -34.07 -1.92
CA THR A 260 3.52 -34.85 -1.07
C THR A 260 3.96 -34.01 0.13
N LYS A 261 4.62 -34.65 1.11
CA LYS A 261 5.20 -33.91 2.23
C LYS A 261 6.24 -32.87 1.76
N ASP A 262 7.10 -33.24 0.82
CA ASP A 262 8.14 -32.36 0.30
C ASP A 262 7.56 -31.15 -0.44
N ASP A 263 6.46 -31.35 -1.17
CA ASP A 263 5.70 -30.25 -1.80
C ASP A 263 5.17 -29.28 -0.76
N LEU A 264 4.55 -29.80 0.30
CA LEU A 264 3.98 -29.00 1.39
C LEU A 264 5.08 -28.22 2.14
N ASP A 265 6.23 -28.85 2.41
CA ASP A 265 7.37 -28.18 3.04
C ASP A 265 7.94 -27.07 2.12
N ALA A 266 7.99 -27.30 0.80
CA ALA A 266 8.41 -26.28 -0.16
C ALA A 266 7.43 -25.10 -0.22
N ILE A 267 6.12 -25.35 -0.15
CA ILE A 267 5.09 -24.31 -0.10
C ILE A 267 5.17 -23.54 1.22
N ALA A 268 5.36 -24.22 2.35
CA ALA A 268 5.53 -23.58 3.66
C ALA A 268 6.70 -22.58 3.65
N ARG A 269 7.85 -22.96 3.09
CA ARG A 269 9.00 -22.06 2.91
C ARG A 269 8.68 -20.81 2.10
N LYS A 270 7.79 -20.92 1.08
CA LYS A 270 7.34 -19.75 0.31
C LYS A 270 6.46 -18.81 1.15
N TYR A 271 5.54 -19.35 1.95
CA TYR A 271 4.73 -18.52 2.87
C TYR A 271 5.60 -17.82 3.92
N GLN A 272 6.58 -18.54 4.47
CA GLN A 272 7.55 -17.96 5.38
C GLN A 272 8.32 -16.81 4.72
N LEU A 273 8.92 -17.05 3.55
CA LEU A 273 9.67 -16.04 2.81
C LEU A 273 8.81 -14.79 2.51
N VAL A 274 7.58 -14.98 2.03
CA VAL A 274 6.66 -13.86 1.76
C VAL A 274 6.36 -13.08 3.04
N SER A 275 6.15 -13.75 4.18
CA SER A 275 5.92 -13.08 5.45
C SER A 275 7.14 -12.29 5.94
N GLU A 276 8.35 -12.79 5.70
CA GLU A 276 9.61 -12.11 6.02
C GLU A 276 9.81 -10.86 5.16
N LEU A 277 9.60 -10.98 3.83
CA LEU A 277 9.71 -9.86 2.88
C LEU A 277 8.69 -8.75 3.18
N THR A 278 7.43 -9.10 3.45
CA THR A 278 6.44 -8.07 3.84
C THR A 278 6.79 -7.36 5.15
N GLY A 279 7.69 -7.91 5.98
CA GLY A 279 8.22 -7.21 7.14
C GLY A 279 8.89 -5.90 6.76
N ASP A 280 9.45 -5.79 5.56
CA ASP A 280 10.10 -4.57 5.08
C ASP A 280 9.10 -3.53 4.57
N PHE A 281 7.82 -3.88 4.41
CA PHE A 281 6.77 -2.92 4.04
C PHE A 281 6.48 -1.90 5.16
N VAL A 282 6.81 -2.29 6.39
CA VAL A 282 6.56 -1.51 7.61
C VAL A 282 7.86 -1.10 8.30
N LYS A 283 9.01 -1.64 7.90
CA LYS A 283 10.32 -1.16 8.33
C LYS A 283 10.77 -0.06 7.39
N ALA A 284 10.92 1.15 7.91
CA ALA A 284 11.57 2.20 7.17
C ALA A 284 12.41 3.07 8.12
N GLU A 285 13.65 3.28 7.73
CA GLU A 285 14.52 4.26 8.37
C GLU A 285 14.10 5.67 7.96
N ALA A 286 14.03 6.57 8.93
CA ALA A 286 13.72 7.96 8.67
C ALA A 286 14.85 8.62 7.85
N GLY A 287 14.47 9.35 6.81
CA GLY A 287 15.38 10.23 6.09
C GLY A 287 15.52 11.58 6.81
N THR A 288 16.58 12.31 6.52
CA THR A 288 16.80 13.65 7.06
C THR A 288 16.71 14.69 5.96
N VAL A 289 16.01 15.79 6.23
CA VAL A 289 16.05 17.01 5.44
C VAL A 289 16.73 18.10 6.25
N ALA A 290 17.88 18.58 5.79
CA ALA A 290 18.60 19.69 6.39
C ALA A 290 18.27 20.98 5.65
N ILE A 291 17.46 21.84 6.27
CA ILE A 291 17.16 23.18 5.76
C ILE A 291 18.24 24.13 6.27
N ILE A 292 19.06 24.65 5.37
CA ILE A 292 20.12 25.60 5.68
C ILE A 292 19.72 26.97 5.15
N ALA A 293 19.52 27.92 6.07
CA ALA A 293 19.19 29.30 5.76
C ALA A 293 20.43 30.20 5.82
N GLY A 294 20.59 31.07 4.82
CA GLY A 294 21.68 32.03 4.74
C GLY A 294 21.62 33.15 5.79
N SER A 295 20.43 33.35 6.39
CA SER A 295 20.15 34.39 7.37
C SER A 295 19.05 33.95 8.34
N GLY A 296 19.12 34.41 9.59
CA GLY A 296 18.05 34.21 10.56
C GLY A 296 16.76 34.97 10.21
N SER A 297 16.83 35.96 9.32
CA SER A 297 15.65 36.67 8.80
C SER A 297 14.71 35.77 7.98
N ASP A 298 15.21 34.64 7.49
CA ASP A 298 14.46 33.75 6.59
C ASP A 298 13.69 32.66 7.38
N ALA A 299 13.60 32.79 8.71
CA ALA A 299 12.99 31.80 9.60
C ALA A 299 11.54 31.46 9.23
N GLU A 300 10.71 32.46 8.90
CA GLU A 300 9.31 32.23 8.49
C GLU A 300 9.24 31.37 7.22
N TRP A 301 10.19 31.54 6.30
CA TRP A 301 10.26 30.75 5.07
C TRP A 301 10.65 29.29 5.36
N VAL A 302 11.64 29.10 6.25
CA VAL A 302 12.04 27.77 6.74
C VAL A 302 10.89 27.06 7.44
N GLU A 303 10.12 27.75 8.27
CA GLU A 303 8.95 27.19 8.97
C GLU A 303 7.85 26.73 7.99
N LYS A 304 7.65 27.45 6.88
CA LYS A 304 6.73 27.00 5.81
C LYS A 304 7.18 25.68 5.20
N ILE A 305 8.47 25.53 4.89
CA ILE A 305 9.04 24.28 4.34
C ILE A 305 8.87 23.14 5.36
N GLU A 306 9.25 23.35 6.62
CA GLU A 306 9.11 22.37 7.70
C GLU A 306 7.67 21.91 7.89
N LYS A 307 6.71 22.85 7.87
CA LYS A 307 5.28 22.53 7.98
C LYS A 307 4.83 21.54 6.91
N HIS A 308 5.30 21.68 5.67
CA HIS A 308 4.97 20.71 4.62
C HIS A 308 5.70 19.38 4.81
N LEU A 309 6.97 19.39 5.23
CA LEU A 309 7.74 18.15 5.48
C LEU A 309 7.13 17.31 6.61
N THR A 310 6.62 17.94 7.67
CA THR A 310 5.98 17.23 8.80
C THR A 310 4.69 16.49 8.43
N SER A 311 4.11 16.78 7.26
CA SER A 311 2.95 16.03 6.74
C SER A 311 3.31 14.64 6.20
N PHE A 312 4.60 14.37 5.98
CA PHE A 312 5.10 13.08 5.49
C PHE A 312 5.80 12.33 6.63
N PRO A 313 5.41 11.07 6.89
CA PRO A 313 6.03 10.30 7.97
C PRO A 313 7.49 9.98 7.65
N LEU A 314 8.27 9.74 8.71
CA LEU A 314 9.66 9.29 8.62
C LEU A 314 10.61 10.27 7.91
N ILE A 315 10.35 11.57 8.07
CA ILE A 315 11.27 12.64 7.69
C ILE A 315 11.66 13.42 8.96
N ASN A 316 12.95 13.40 9.27
CA ASN A 316 13.56 14.24 10.30
C ASN A 316 13.95 15.58 9.68
N VAL A 317 13.56 16.70 10.30
CA VAL A 317 13.92 18.03 9.81
C VAL A 317 15.00 18.63 10.71
N GLN A 318 16.11 19.06 10.12
CA GLN A 318 17.15 19.85 10.79
C GLN A 318 17.19 21.25 10.22
N LYS A 319 17.16 22.27 11.08
CA LYS A 319 17.17 23.68 10.68
C LYS A 319 18.47 24.33 11.13
N ILE A 320 19.19 24.93 10.19
CA ILE A 320 20.51 25.52 10.44
C ILE A 320 20.55 26.92 9.82
N VAL A 321 21.17 27.87 10.51
CA VAL A 321 21.48 29.19 9.96
C VAL A 321 22.99 29.27 9.72
N ALA A 322 23.40 29.34 8.45
CA ALA A 322 24.80 29.44 8.06
C ALA A 322 24.91 30.14 6.69
N SER A 323 25.89 31.02 6.52
CA SER A 323 26.01 31.86 5.34
C SER A 323 27.25 31.48 4.53
N ALA A 324 27.07 31.07 3.27
CA ALA A 324 28.20 30.81 2.38
C ALA A 324 29.05 32.06 2.08
N HIS A 325 28.45 33.25 2.18
CA HIS A 325 29.16 34.52 1.97
C HIS A 325 29.93 35.00 3.21
N LYS A 326 29.38 34.78 4.42
CA LYS A 326 29.93 35.34 5.66
C LYS A 326 30.71 34.33 6.50
N THR A 327 30.30 33.05 6.45
CA THR A 327 30.81 31.97 7.31
C THR A 327 30.94 30.63 6.54
N PRO A 328 31.64 30.58 5.39
CA PRO A 328 31.73 29.37 4.56
C PRO A 328 32.32 28.15 5.28
N GLU A 329 33.28 28.34 6.19
CA GLU A 329 33.86 27.25 6.98
C GLU A 329 32.84 26.66 7.96
N TYR A 330 31.92 27.49 8.46
CA TYR A 330 30.82 27.03 9.32
C TYR A 330 29.81 26.20 8.54
N VAL A 331 29.48 26.61 7.31
CA VAL A 331 28.67 25.79 6.39
C VAL A 331 29.35 24.43 6.14
N SER A 332 30.65 24.43 5.82
CA SER A 332 31.41 23.20 5.57
C SER A 332 31.41 22.26 6.79
N ARG A 333 31.53 22.81 8.00
CA ARG A 333 31.47 22.01 9.24
C ARG A 333 30.11 21.33 9.42
N TRP A 334 29.02 22.06 9.17
CA TRP A 334 27.69 21.47 9.24
C TRP A 334 27.48 20.38 8.18
N VAL A 335 27.91 20.61 6.95
CA VAL A 335 27.82 19.59 5.88
C VAL A 335 28.57 18.32 6.30
N LYS A 336 29.84 18.43 6.72
CA LYS A 336 30.63 17.28 7.17
C LYS A 336 29.97 16.51 8.31
N ASN A 337 29.44 17.21 9.30
CA ASN A 337 28.77 16.59 10.44
C ASN A 337 27.51 15.84 10.00
N LEU A 338 26.66 16.49 9.19
CA LEU A 338 25.42 15.90 8.70
C LEU A 338 25.67 14.69 7.80
N ASP A 339 26.60 14.79 6.85
CA ASP A 339 26.97 13.69 5.97
C ASP A 339 27.53 12.49 6.75
N SER A 340 28.25 12.73 7.85
CA SER A 340 28.83 11.66 8.67
C SER A 340 27.83 10.85 9.50
N ILE A 341 26.61 11.37 9.73
CA ILE A 341 25.62 10.76 10.63
C ILE A 341 24.30 10.39 9.94
N ASN A 342 24.10 10.80 8.68
CA ASN A 342 22.86 10.53 7.94
C ASN A 342 23.17 9.75 6.67
N SER A 343 22.65 8.52 6.55
CA SER A 343 22.73 7.71 5.33
C SER A 343 21.75 8.15 4.24
N LYS A 344 20.68 8.85 4.62
CA LYS A 344 19.62 9.35 3.72
C LYS A 344 19.40 10.83 4.02
N LEU A 345 20.01 11.71 3.23
CA LEU A 345 20.03 13.15 3.49
C LEU A 345 19.69 13.95 2.24
N VAL A 346 18.83 14.95 2.39
CA VAL A 346 18.57 15.98 1.37
C VAL A 346 18.78 17.35 2.00
N TYR A 347 19.47 18.22 1.28
CA TYR A 347 19.64 19.61 1.69
C TYR A 347 18.60 20.50 1.01
N ILE A 348 18.05 21.45 1.77
CA ILE A 348 17.28 22.57 1.22
C ILE A 348 18.02 23.86 1.53
N ALA A 349 18.47 24.56 0.49
CA ALA A 349 19.17 25.83 0.61
C ALA A 349 18.18 27.00 0.53
N VAL A 350 18.11 27.80 1.60
CA VAL A 350 17.24 28.99 1.68
C VAL A 350 18.13 30.22 1.74
N ALA A 351 18.27 30.95 0.64
CA ALA A 351 19.00 32.21 0.63
C ALA A 351 18.36 33.18 -0.37
N GLY A 352 18.00 34.38 0.11
CA GLY A 352 17.53 35.46 -0.77
C GLY A 352 18.69 36.19 -1.47
N ARG A 353 18.35 37.05 -2.44
CA ARG A 353 19.32 37.80 -3.25
C ARG A 353 20.24 36.84 -4.03
N SER A 354 21.55 37.07 -4.03
CA SER A 354 22.51 36.18 -4.68
C SER A 354 22.75 34.92 -3.85
N ASN A 355 22.04 33.84 -4.20
CA ASN A 355 22.11 32.53 -3.54
C ASN A 355 23.42 31.80 -3.87
N ALA A 356 24.51 32.13 -3.17
CA ALA A 356 25.73 31.33 -3.19
C ALA A 356 25.63 30.07 -2.31
N LEU A 357 24.68 30.03 -1.37
CA LEU A 357 24.54 28.93 -0.42
C LEU A 357 24.19 27.62 -1.13
N GLY A 358 23.24 27.67 -2.08
CA GLY A 358 22.85 26.54 -2.91
C GLY A 358 24.02 25.89 -3.63
N ALA A 359 24.72 26.68 -4.43
CA ALA A 359 25.89 26.23 -5.18
C ALA A 359 26.98 25.70 -4.24
N TYR A 360 27.24 26.38 -3.13
CA TYR A 360 28.25 25.96 -2.17
C TYR A 360 27.93 24.60 -1.55
N LEU A 361 26.68 24.37 -1.13
CA LEU A 361 26.25 23.09 -0.58
C LEU A 361 26.39 21.96 -1.61
N ASP A 362 25.99 22.21 -2.84
CA ASP A 362 26.00 21.22 -3.92
C ASP A 362 27.42 20.77 -4.32
N PHE A 363 28.42 21.64 -4.20
CA PHE A 363 29.83 21.24 -4.35
C PHE A 363 30.44 20.66 -3.06
N ALA A 364 29.81 20.87 -1.90
CA ALA A 364 30.31 20.40 -0.61
C ALA A 364 29.85 18.98 -0.26
N THR A 365 28.85 18.44 -0.95
CA THR A 365 28.27 17.12 -0.68
C THR A 365 27.84 16.40 -1.97
N PRO A 366 27.89 15.07 -2.05
CA PRO A 366 27.22 14.31 -3.11
C PRO A 366 25.70 14.16 -2.87
N ASN A 367 25.19 14.57 -1.70
CA ASN A 367 23.78 14.47 -1.39
C ASN A 367 22.95 15.51 -2.17
N PRO A 368 21.68 15.20 -2.52
CA PRO A 368 20.85 16.12 -3.30
C PRO A 368 20.63 17.47 -2.60
N VAL A 369 20.75 18.55 -3.38
CA VAL A 369 20.50 19.92 -2.93
C VAL A 369 19.32 20.54 -3.69
N VAL A 370 18.35 21.06 -2.94
CA VAL A 370 17.20 21.80 -3.46
C VAL A 370 17.31 23.26 -3.05
N ASN A 371 17.44 24.16 -4.01
CA ASN A 371 17.34 25.60 -3.78
C ASN A 371 15.87 25.99 -3.57
N CYS A 372 15.58 26.68 -2.48
CA CYS A 372 14.30 27.34 -2.21
C CYS A 372 14.53 28.78 -1.74
N PRO A 373 14.93 29.69 -2.65
CA PRO A 373 15.17 31.08 -2.31
C PRO A 373 13.85 31.77 -1.89
N PRO A 374 13.81 32.53 -0.78
CA PRO A 374 12.66 33.37 -0.44
C PRO A 374 12.39 34.39 -1.53
N TYR A 375 11.12 34.52 -1.94
CA TYR A 375 10.73 35.44 -2.99
C TYR A 375 10.93 36.91 -2.59
N SER A 376 11.43 37.74 -3.52
CA SER A 376 11.57 39.18 -3.32
C SER A 376 11.21 39.99 -4.57
N GLU A 377 10.20 40.86 -4.44
CA GLU A 377 9.85 41.83 -5.51
C GLU A 377 10.92 42.90 -5.71
N LYS A 378 11.83 43.06 -4.74
CA LYS A 378 12.88 44.10 -4.74
C LYS A 378 13.77 44.05 -5.98
N TYR A 379 13.90 42.88 -6.61
CA TYR A 379 14.73 42.67 -7.79
C TYR A 379 13.90 42.19 -9.00
N ALA A 380 12.58 42.40 -8.99
CA ALA A 380 11.65 41.88 -10.00
C ALA A 380 11.85 40.37 -10.26
N GLY A 381 12.16 39.60 -9.20
CA GLY A 381 12.45 38.17 -9.28
C GLY A 381 13.78 37.79 -9.94
N GLY A 382 14.64 38.75 -10.31
CA GLY A 382 15.93 38.49 -10.96
C GLY A 382 16.95 37.75 -10.07
N ASP A 383 16.72 37.70 -8.77
CA ASP A 383 17.52 36.93 -7.82
C ASP A 383 17.44 35.41 -8.06
N ILE A 384 16.36 34.91 -8.67
CA ILE A 384 16.21 33.49 -9.00
C ILE A 384 17.34 32.95 -9.91
N PHE A 385 17.91 33.79 -10.77
CA PHE A 385 18.99 33.38 -11.68
C PHE A 385 20.24 32.91 -10.92
N SER A 386 20.45 33.38 -9.69
CA SER A 386 21.53 32.90 -8.83
C SER A 386 21.34 31.44 -8.37
N SER A 387 20.12 30.91 -8.40
CA SER A 387 19.82 29.49 -8.10
C SER A 387 19.73 28.62 -9.36
N LEU A 388 19.43 29.23 -10.53
CA LEU A 388 19.25 28.50 -11.79
C LEU A 388 20.53 28.38 -12.62
N ARG A 389 21.37 29.43 -12.65
CA ARG A 389 22.58 29.47 -13.47
C ARG A 389 23.81 29.23 -12.62
N LEU A 390 24.09 27.95 -12.40
CA LEU A 390 25.22 27.50 -11.59
C LEU A 390 26.43 27.14 -12.48
N PRO A 391 27.65 27.12 -11.92
CA PRO A 391 28.84 26.64 -12.64
C PRO A 391 28.68 25.19 -13.10
N SER A 392 29.44 24.80 -14.12
CA SER A 392 29.48 23.42 -14.61
C SER A 392 29.85 22.44 -13.49
N GLY A 393 29.14 21.31 -13.41
CA GLY A 393 29.33 20.29 -12.39
C GLY A 393 28.37 20.39 -11.20
N SER A 394 27.62 21.51 -11.08
CA SER A 394 26.53 21.62 -10.12
C SER A 394 25.26 20.90 -10.62
N GLY A 395 24.65 20.12 -9.74
CA GLY A 395 23.39 19.40 -9.96
C GLY A 395 22.21 19.95 -9.15
N ALA A 396 22.39 21.03 -8.39
CA ALA A 396 21.32 21.58 -7.55
C ALA A 396 20.07 21.96 -8.35
N VAL A 397 18.93 21.48 -7.89
CA VAL A 397 17.61 21.79 -8.48
C VAL A 397 16.98 22.97 -7.76
N THR A 398 16.09 23.72 -8.43
CA THR A 398 15.41 24.87 -7.81
C THR A 398 13.90 24.65 -7.73
N ALA A 399 13.35 24.82 -6.52
CA ALA A 399 11.93 24.85 -6.23
C ALA A 399 11.56 26.19 -5.57
N ILE A 400 10.71 26.97 -6.24
CA ILE A 400 10.40 28.34 -5.80
C ILE A 400 9.52 28.33 -4.55
N GLU A 401 8.48 27.49 -4.55
CA GLU A 401 7.51 27.44 -3.45
C GLU A 401 8.00 26.55 -2.28
N PRO A 402 7.77 26.95 -1.01
CA PRO A 402 8.09 26.13 0.16
C PRO A 402 7.52 24.72 0.10
N GLU A 403 6.25 24.60 -0.34
CA GLU A 403 5.58 23.31 -0.53
C GLU A 403 6.29 22.47 -1.61
N ALA A 404 6.69 23.09 -2.72
CA ALA A 404 7.39 22.39 -3.80
C ALA A 404 8.75 21.87 -3.35
N ALA A 405 9.51 22.65 -2.57
CA ALA A 405 10.80 22.22 -2.02
C ALA A 405 10.63 21.03 -1.04
N ALA A 406 9.62 21.10 -0.17
CA ALA A 406 9.28 20.01 0.74
C ALA A 406 8.88 18.74 -0.02
N ILE A 407 8.01 18.85 -1.03
CA ILE A 407 7.59 17.71 -1.86
C ILE A 407 8.77 17.14 -2.66
N ALA A 408 9.66 17.98 -3.18
CA ALA A 408 10.85 17.52 -3.90
C ALA A 408 11.76 16.69 -3.00
N ALA A 409 12.07 17.20 -1.80
CA ALA A 409 12.87 16.48 -0.81
C ALA A 409 12.19 15.18 -0.36
N ALA A 410 10.88 15.21 -0.11
CA ALA A 410 10.12 14.03 0.27
C ALA A 410 10.11 12.97 -0.84
N LYS A 411 9.98 13.35 -2.12
CA LYS A 411 10.05 12.43 -3.26
C LYS A 411 11.41 11.75 -3.40
N ILE A 412 12.49 12.48 -3.14
CA ILE A 412 13.85 11.90 -3.14
C ILE A 412 13.97 10.85 -2.03
N LEU A 413 13.53 11.17 -0.82
CA LEU A 413 13.59 10.23 0.30
C LEU A 413 12.62 9.04 0.15
N ALA A 414 11.52 9.22 -0.56
CA ALA A 414 10.51 8.20 -0.81
C ALA A 414 11.02 7.01 -1.63
N GLU A 415 12.04 7.19 -2.47
CA GLU A 415 12.65 6.08 -3.23
C GLU A 415 13.12 4.94 -2.32
N ASN A 416 13.55 5.27 -1.11
CA ASN A 416 14.06 4.33 -0.12
C ASN A 416 13.18 4.25 1.14
N ASN A 417 11.95 4.76 1.06
CA ASN A 417 10.99 4.78 2.17
C ASN A 417 9.56 4.62 1.67
N LEU A 418 9.06 3.38 1.76
CA LEU A 418 7.74 3.02 1.26
C LEU A 418 6.59 3.76 1.96
N LEU A 419 6.73 4.07 3.25
CA LEU A 419 5.70 4.80 3.99
C LEU A 419 5.63 6.26 3.54
N THR A 420 6.78 6.93 3.40
CA THR A 420 6.87 8.28 2.82
C THR A 420 6.30 8.30 1.39
N TRP A 421 6.67 7.30 0.57
CA TRP A 421 6.14 7.15 -0.79
C TRP A 421 4.62 7.00 -0.81
N ALA A 422 4.06 6.15 0.05
CA ALA A 422 2.63 5.88 0.07
C ALA A 422 1.81 7.10 0.55
N THR A 423 2.31 7.86 1.52
CA THR A 423 1.68 9.12 1.95
C THR A 423 1.76 10.20 0.86
N LEU A 424 2.89 10.31 0.14
CA LEU A 424 3.02 11.19 -1.03
C LEU A 424 2.05 10.81 -2.15
N PHE A 425 1.95 9.52 -2.46
CA PHE A 425 1.03 8.99 -3.46
C PHE A 425 -0.41 9.38 -3.13
N LYS A 426 -0.83 9.18 -1.87
CA LYS A 426 -2.15 9.62 -1.38
C LYS A 426 -2.33 11.13 -1.52
N PHE A 427 -1.38 11.94 -1.05
CA PHE A 427 -1.47 13.39 -1.11
C PHE A 427 -1.73 13.89 -2.55
N GLN A 428 -0.94 13.40 -3.51
CA GLN A 428 -1.08 13.79 -4.91
C GLN A 428 -2.37 13.25 -5.54
N ARG A 429 -2.81 12.04 -5.17
CA ARG A 429 -4.09 11.47 -5.61
C ARG A 429 -5.26 12.32 -5.11
N ASP A 430 -5.27 12.71 -3.85
CA ASP A 430 -6.34 13.52 -3.28
C ASP A 430 -6.43 14.90 -3.98
N LEU A 431 -5.28 15.49 -4.36
CA LEU A 431 -5.26 16.70 -5.19
C LEU A 431 -5.86 16.46 -6.59
N ARG A 432 -5.52 15.35 -7.26
CA ARG A 432 -6.14 15.00 -8.56
C ARG A 432 -7.65 14.84 -8.42
N ASN A 433 -8.11 14.14 -7.38
CA ASN A 433 -9.54 13.93 -7.14
C ASN A 433 -10.28 15.25 -6.89
N LYS A 434 -9.67 16.19 -6.15
CA LYS A 434 -10.25 17.54 -5.97
C LYS A 434 -10.46 18.24 -7.31
N VAL A 435 -9.47 18.19 -8.21
CA VAL A 435 -9.59 18.78 -9.55
C VAL A 435 -10.68 18.11 -10.37
N ILE A 436 -10.76 16.78 -10.37
CA ILE A 436 -11.81 16.04 -11.08
C ILE A 436 -13.19 16.41 -10.53
N SER A 437 -13.36 16.43 -9.22
CA SER A 437 -14.63 16.78 -8.55
C SER A 437 -15.06 18.23 -8.71
N ALA A 438 -14.14 19.11 -9.13
CA ALA A 438 -14.45 20.51 -9.42
C ALA A 438 -15.09 20.71 -10.80
N ASN A 439 -15.04 19.69 -11.67
CA ASN A 439 -15.74 19.70 -12.95
C ASN A 439 -17.15 19.10 -12.75
N PRO A 440 -18.21 19.91 -12.96
CA PRO A 440 -19.61 19.50 -12.73
C PRO A 440 -20.12 18.43 -13.70
#